data_AF-A0A9D2ERT0-F1
#
_entry.id   AF-A0A9D2ERT0-F1
#
_cell.length_a   1.000
_cell.length_b   1.000
_cell.length_c   1.000
_cell.angle_alpha   90.00
_cell.angle_beta   90.00
_cell.angle_gamma   90.00
#
_symmetry.space_group_name_H-M   'P 1'
#
loop_
_entity.id
_entity.type
_entity.pdbx_description
1 polymer ?
#
loop_
_entity_poly.entity_id
_entity_poly.type
_entity_poly.pdbx_seq_one_letter_code
_entity_poly.pdbx_strand_id
1 'polypeptide(L)'
;MKQKMGWFLYAVVLAGVAVPLLWARGVFLPPGNDRSETVSFADDTAVSLTLAHGRFTASGENSSTWKSDPGWRVQDYLTMDIDRDGATELLLLVWRRGNYGPSRPFWVKRNNTAWSQHIFIYDRQNGTFAPQWMSSQLRPEVARWAVASTDELFILTPEGDKTLWQWGQWGLVRTDT
;
A
#
# COMPACT_ATOMS: atom_id res chain seq x y z
N MET A 1 -42.08 -17.26 -20.40
CA MET A 1 -40.82 -16.75 -21.03
C MET A 1 -40.60 -15.25 -20.80
N LYS A 2 -41.59 -14.38 -21.03
CA LYS A 2 -41.46 -12.91 -20.84
C LYS A 2 -41.05 -12.47 -19.42
N GLN A 3 -41.58 -13.10 -18.37
CA GLN A 3 -41.19 -12.79 -16.98
C GLN A 3 -39.74 -13.15 -16.67
N LYS A 4 -39.24 -14.29 -17.18
CA LYS A 4 -37.83 -14.69 -17.03
C LYS A 4 -36.89 -13.72 -17.76
N MET A 5 -37.31 -13.20 -18.92
CA MET A 5 -36.58 -12.18 -19.67
C MET A 5 -36.53 -10.83 -18.93
N GLY A 6 -37.63 -10.42 -18.30
CA GLY A 6 -37.69 -9.20 -17.48
C GLY A 6 -36.78 -9.26 -16.24
N TRP A 7 -36.77 -10.40 -15.55
CA TRP A 7 -35.84 -10.62 -14.44
C TRP A 7 -34.37 -10.64 -14.87
N PHE A 8 -34.07 -11.23 -16.02
CA PHE A 8 -32.72 -11.23 -16.57
C PHE A 8 -32.24 -9.81 -16.90
N LEU A 9 -33.06 -9.00 -17.58
CA LEU A 9 -32.74 -7.59 -17.87
C LEU A 9 -32.54 -6.77 -16.59
N TYR A 10 -33.38 -6.96 -15.58
CA TYR A 10 -33.22 -6.30 -14.29
C TYR A 10 -31.89 -6.67 -13.60
N ALA A 11 -31.54 -7.96 -13.59
CA ALA A 11 -30.27 -8.43 -13.03
C ALA A 11 -29.05 -7.83 -13.75
N VAL A 12 -29.10 -7.71 -15.08
CA VAL A 12 -28.02 -7.09 -15.88
C VAL A 12 -27.86 -5.61 -15.54
N VAL A 13 -28.94 -4.85 -15.43
CA VAL A 13 -28.89 -3.43 -15.05
C VAL A 13 -28.35 -3.27 -13.63
N LEU A 14 -28.82 -4.09 -12.69
CA LEU A 14 -28.35 -4.08 -11.32
C LEU A 14 -26.85 -4.38 -11.25
N ALA A 15 -26.37 -5.41 -11.97
CA ALA A 15 -24.97 -5.76 -12.04
C ALA A 15 -24.13 -4.63 -12.68
N GLY A 16 -24.64 -3.99 -13.73
CA GLY A 16 -24.00 -2.87 -14.41
C GLY A 16 -23.75 -1.66 -13.50
N VAL A 17 -24.53 -1.49 -12.43
CA VAL A 17 -24.33 -0.45 -11.41
C VAL A 17 -23.52 -0.96 -10.22
N ALA A 18 -23.81 -2.17 -9.74
CA ALA A 18 -23.17 -2.74 -8.55
C ALA A 18 -21.68 -3.00 -8.77
N VAL A 19 -21.29 -3.59 -9.90
CA VAL A 19 -19.88 -3.96 -10.17
C VAL A 19 -18.96 -2.73 -10.18
N PRO A 20 -19.27 -1.63 -10.89
CA PRO A 20 -18.47 -0.41 -10.81
C PRO A 20 -18.37 0.18 -9.40
N LEU A 21 -19.45 0.13 -8.61
CA LEU A 21 -19.44 0.62 -7.24
C LEU A 21 -18.55 -0.23 -6.32
N LEU A 22 -18.60 -1.56 -6.47
CA LEU A 22 -17.74 -2.49 -5.73
C LEU A 22 -16.27 -2.30 -6.13
N TRP A 23 -15.99 -2.12 -7.42
CA TRP A 23 -14.65 -1.78 -7.92
C TRP A 23 -14.17 -0.43 -7.37
N ALA A 24 -15.05 0.58 -7.36
CA ALA A 24 -14.74 1.89 -6.81
C ALA A 24 -14.32 1.83 -5.33
N ARG A 25 -14.93 0.91 -4.57
CA ARG A 25 -14.61 0.66 -3.15
C ARG A 25 -13.37 -0.20 -2.91
N GLY A 26 -12.80 -0.77 -3.97
CA GLY A 26 -11.61 -1.63 -3.90
C GLY A 26 -11.92 -3.06 -3.42
N VAL A 27 -13.16 -3.53 -3.57
CA VAL A 27 -13.59 -4.87 -3.10
C VAL A 27 -12.85 -6.00 -3.83
N PHE A 28 -12.40 -5.75 -5.06
CA PHE A 28 -11.68 -6.72 -5.89
C PHE A 28 -10.16 -6.61 -5.82
N LEU A 29 -9.62 -5.76 -4.93
CA LEU A 29 -8.18 -5.67 -4.75
C LEU A 29 -7.69 -6.94 -4.03
N PRO A 30 -6.43 -7.37 -4.29
CA PRO A 30 -5.82 -8.45 -3.53
C PRO A 30 -5.93 -8.17 -2.02
N PRO A 31 -6.51 -9.09 -1.24
CA PRO A 31 -6.67 -8.87 0.19
C PRO A 31 -5.32 -8.85 0.87
N GLY A 32 -5.16 -7.93 1.82
CA GLY A 32 -4.10 -8.01 2.82
C GLY A 32 -4.47 -8.98 3.92
N ASN A 33 -3.48 -9.60 4.55
CA ASN A 33 -3.71 -10.41 5.73
C ASN A 33 -3.72 -9.52 6.98
N ASP A 34 -4.77 -9.67 7.78
CA ASP A 34 -4.82 -9.00 9.07
C ASP A 34 -3.71 -9.57 9.98
N ARG A 35 -2.85 -8.69 10.49
CA ARG A 35 -1.73 -9.07 11.37
C ARG A 35 -1.37 -7.92 12.29
N SER A 36 -0.89 -8.27 13.46
CA SER A 36 -0.41 -7.33 14.48
C SER A 36 0.93 -7.80 15.01
N GLU A 37 1.86 -6.88 15.17
CA GLU A 37 3.19 -7.16 15.73
C GLU A 37 3.69 -5.95 16.49
N THR A 38 4.59 -6.19 17.46
CA THR A 38 5.26 -5.13 18.20
C THR A 38 6.70 -5.06 17.71
N VAL A 39 7.11 -3.89 17.24
CA VAL A 39 8.46 -3.63 16.73
C VAL A 39 9.09 -2.53 17.55
N SER A 40 10.36 -2.70 17.92
CA SER A 40 11.17 -1.65 18.52
C SER A 40 11.81 -0.82 17.42
N PHE A 41 11.58 0.48 17.46
CA PHE A 41 12.26 1.44 16.59
C PHE A 41 13.51 2.00 17.28
N ALA A 42 14.34 2.76 16.56
CA ALA A 42 15.65 3.24 17.04
C ALA A 42 15.61 4.08 18.34
N ASP A 43 14.45 4.57 18.76
CA ASP A 43 14.21 5.24 20.03
C ASP A 43 13.93 4.26 21.20
N ASP A 44 14.21 2.96 21.02
CA ASP A 44 13.85 1.85 21.92
C ASP A 44 12.36 1.82 22.29
N THR A 45 11.52 2.52 21.53
CA THR A 45 10.09 2.58 21.78
C THR A 45 9.42 1.40 21.10
N ALA A 46 8.77 0.55 21.89
CA ALA A 46 7.92 -0.51 21.39
C ALA A 46 6.67 0.11 20.74
N VAL A 47 6.49 -0.15 19.45
CA VAL A 47 5.33 0.31 18.68
C VAL A 47 4.54 -0.90 18.22
N SER A 48 3.25 -0.92 18.56
CA SER A 48 2.31 -1.93 18.08
C SER A 48 1.80 -1.54 16.70
N LEU A 49 2.18 -2.32 15.70
CA LEU A 49 1.75 -2.20 14.31
C LEU A 49 0.57 -3.13 14.09
N THR A 50 -0.50 -2.64 13.48
CA THR A 50 -1.70 -3.44 13.21
C THR A 50 -2.23 -3.12 11.82
N LEU A 51 -2.34 -4.17 11.01
CA LEU A 51 -3.06 -4.16 9.75
C LEU A 51 -4.38 -4.90 9.95
N ALA A 52 -5.50 -4.21 9.74
CA ALA A 52 -6.82 -4.81 9.83
C ALA A 52 -7.73 -4.21 8.75
N HIS A 53 -8.40 -5.06 7.97
CA HIS A 53 -9.37 -4.64 6.94
C HIS A 53 -8.81 -3.62 5.94
N GLY A 54 -7.54 -3.77 5.56
CA GLY A 54 -6.84 -2.87 4.65
C GLY A 54 -6.55 -1.48 5.23
N ARG A 55 -6.58 -1.33 6.55
CA ARG A 55 -6.19 -0.13 7.30
C ARG A 55 -5.00 -0.45 8.18
N PHE A 56 -4.00 0.42 8.14
CA PHE A 56 -2.84 0.30 8.99
C PHE A 56 -2.89 1.33 10.11
N THR A 57 -2.55 0.88 11.32
CA THR A 57 -2.43 1.71 12.51
C THR A 57 -1.16 1.37 13.26
N ALA A 58 -0.48 2.39 13.76
CA ALA A 58 0.67 2.21 14.64
C ALA A 58 0.45 3.00 15.93
N SER A 59 0.60 2.33 17.06
CA SER A 59 0.40 2.91 18.40
C SER A 59 1.63 2.62 19.26
N GLY A 60 2.34 3.67 19.68
CA GLY A 60 3.30 3.59 20.77
C GLY A 60 2.63 3.87 22.12
N GLU A 61 3.18 3.34 23.20
CA GLU A 61 2.60 3.33 24.56
C GLU A 61 2.12 4.71 25.05
N ASN A 62 2.86 5.77 24.72
CA ASN A 62 2.55 7.16 25.13
C ASN A 62 2.37 8.13 23.95
N SER A 63 2.22 7.61 22.73
CA SER A 63 2.14 8.42 21.50
C SER A 63 0.73 8.38 20.90
N SER A 64 0.37 9.42 20.14
CA SER A 64 -0.87 9.40 19.37
C SER A 64 -0.84 8.28 18.33
N THR A 65 -1.94 7.53 18.21
CA THR A 65 -2.07 6.49 17.19
C THR A 65 -1.95 7.10 15.79
N TRP A 66 -0.92 6.70 15.05
CA TRP A 66 -0.78 7.01 13.64
C TRP A 66 -1.64 6.08 12.80
N LYS A 67 -2.26 6.60 11.73
CA LYS A 67 -3.16 5.84 10.86
C LYS A 67 -2.85 6.14 9.39
N SER A 68 -2.88 5.11 8.56
CA SER A 68 -2.84 5.27 7.11
C SER A 68 -4.03 6.09 6.60
N ASP A 69 -3.84 6.82 5.50
CA ASP A 69 -4.90 7.65 4.91
C ASP A 69 -6.18 6.83 4.59
N PRO A 70 -7.38 7.36 4.89
CA PRO A 70 -8.65 6.69 4.60
C PRO A 70 -8.90 6.43 3.10
N GLY A 71 -8.23 7.13 2.20
CA GLY A 71 -8.29 6.91 0.75
C GLY A 71 -7.47 5.72 0.25
N TRP A 72 -6.59 5.15 1.10
CA TRP A 72 -5.72 4.04 0.72
C TRP A 72 -6.30 2.68 1.13
N ARG A 73 -5.79 1.60 0.56
CA ARG A 73 -5.98 0.23 1.03
C ARG A 73 -4.61 -0.38 1.23
N VAL A 74 -4.21 -0.58 2.48
CA VAL A 74 -2.92 -1.19 2.80
C VAL A 74 -3.04 -2.69 2.59
N GLN A 75 -2.19 -3.26 1.74
CA GLN A 75 -2.15 -4.69 1.47
C GLN A 75 -1.24 -5.41 2.46
N ASP A 76 -0.07 -4.85 2.76
CA ASP A 76 0.88 -5.43 3.69
C ASP A 76 1.87 -4.37 4.20
N TYR A 77 2.67 -4.72 5.21
CA TYR A 77 3.74 -3.87 5.73
C TYR A 77 4.98 -4.68 6.11
N LEU A 78 6.13 -4.02 6.08
CA LEU A 78 7.43 -4.53 6.53
C LEU A 78 8.12 -3.46 7.38
N THR A 79 9.04 -3.90 8.22
CA THR A 79 9.96 -3.03 8.95
C THR A 79 11.40 -3.48 8.70
N MET A 80 12.28 -2.56 8.33
CA MET A 80 13.70 -2.80 8.08
C MET A 80 14.47 -1.48 8.00
N ASP A 81 15.78 -1.53 8.16
CA ASP A 81 16.73 -0.42 7.89
C ASP A 81 17.02 -0.36 6.38
N ILE A 82 16.09 0.21 5.61
CA ILE A 82 16.14 0.17 4.15
C ILE A 82 17.17 1.14 3.58
N ASP A 83 17.39 2.28 4.23
CA ASP A 83 18.29 3.33 3.76
C ASP A 83 19.70 3.29 4.37
N ARG A 84 19.93 2.41 5.35
CA ARG A 84 21.21 2.14 6.02
C ARG A 84 21.68 3.28 6.91
N ASP A 85 20.76 4.07 7.45
CA ASP A 85 21.08 5.08 8.45
C ASP A 85 21.18 4.50 9.88
N GLY A 86 20.82 3.23 10.05
CA GLY A 86 20.87 2.50 11.32
C GLY A 86 19.56 2.57 12.11
N ALA A 87 18.55 3.32 11.63
CA ALA A 87 17.19 3.29 12.13
C ALA A 87 16.37 2.21 11.41
N THR A 88 15.14 1.99 11.88
CA THR A 88 14.22 1.05 11.24
C THR A 88 13.08 1.85 10.63
N GLU A 89 12.82 1.65 9.35
CA GLU A 89 11.75 2.32 8.63
C GLU A 89 10.51 1.42 8.59
N LEU A 90 9.36 2.06 8.41
CA LEU A 90 8.10 1.39 8.10
C LEU A 90 7.86 1.46 6.59
N LEU A 91 7.75 0.29 5.97
CA LEU A 91 7.37 0.15 4.56
C LEU A 91 5.91 -0.29 4.49
N LEU A 92 5.09 0.41 3.71
CA LEU A 92 3.70 0.05 3.43
C LEU A 92 3.52 -0.26 1.94
N LEU A 93 2.94 -1.43 1.65
CA LEU A 93 2.44 -1.79 0.33
C LEU A 93 0.97 -1.37 0.23
N VAL A 94 0.67 -0.38 -0.59
CA VAL A 94 -0.64 0.27 -0.60
C VAL A 94 -1.24 0.36 -1.99
N TRP A 95 -2.55 0.17 -2.06
CA TRP A 95 -3.36 0.57 -3.18
C TRP A 95 -3.93 1.96 -2.93
N ARG A 96 -3.78 2.85 -3.90
CA ARG A 96 -4.42 4.17 -3.87
C ARG A 96 -5.11 4.45 -5.21
N ARG A 97 -6.14 5.30 -5.17
CA ARG A 97 -6.76 5.84 -6.39
C ARG A 97 -6.16 7.19 -6.68
N GLY A 98 -5.90 7.48 -7.96
CA GLY A 98 -5.38 8.79 -8.32
C GLY A 98 -3.85 8.86 -8.28
N ASN A 99 -3.32 9.60 -9.25
CA ASN A 99 -1.93 10.03 -9.20
C ASN A 99 -1.77 11.31 -8.39
N TYR A 100 -2.86 12.09 -8.26
CA TYR A 100 -2.87 13.40 -7.62
C TYR A 100 -3.95 13.46 -6.55
N GLY A 101 -3.60 14.08 -5.42
CA GLY A 101 -4.55 14.49 -4.39
C GLY A 101 -5.39 15.71 -4.82
N PRO A 102 -5.97 16.46 -3.86
CA PRO A 102 -6.80 17.62 -4.16
C PRO A 102 -6.11 18.69 -5.03
N SER A 103 -4.80 18.85 -4.88
CA SER A 103 -3.97 19.81 -5.61
C SER A 103 -3.43 19.24 -6.93
N ARG A 104 -4.34 18.89 -7.86
CA ARG A 104 -3.96 18.41 -9.20
C ARG A 104 -3.40 19.56 -10.07
N PRO A 105 -2.26 19.38 -10.76
CA PRO A 105 -1.72 20.41 -11.66
C PRO A 105 -2.68 20.77 -12.80
N PHE A 106 -2.70 22.04 -13.20
CA PHE A 106 -3.66 22.55 -14.18
C PHE A 106 -3.53 21.91 -15.58
N TRP A 107 -2.34 21.43 -15.95
CA TRP A 107 -2.08 20.78 -17.24
C TRP A 107 -2.57 19.33 -17.31
N VAL A 108 -2.91 18.70 -16.18
CA VAL A 108 -3.45 17.34 -16.14
C VAL A 108 -4.94 17.39 -16.47
N LYS A 109 -5.33 17.06 -17.71
CA LYS A 109 -6.73 17.15 -18.16
C LYS A 109 -7.64 16.11 -17.50
N ARG A 110 -7.17 14.88 -17.28
CA ARG A 110 -7.91 13.80 -16.60
C ARG A 110 -7.02 13.14 -15.54
N ASN A 111 -7.51 13.06 -14.30
CA ASN A 111 -6.86 12.25 -13.26
C ASN A 111 -7.21 10.77 -13.51
N ASN A 112 -6.23 9.89 -13.50
CA ASN A 112 -6.50 8.46 -13.50
C ASN A 112 -7.20 8.12 -12.18
N THR A 113 -8.42 7.58 -12.21
CA THR A 113 -9.14 7.21 -10.98
C THR A 113 -9.04 5.72 -10.67
N ALA A 114 -8.29 4.95 -11.48
CA ALA A 114 -8.03 3.55 -11.21
C ALA A 114 -7.20 3.37 -9.94
N TRP A 115 -7.32 2.18 -9.37
CA TRP A 115 -6.41 1.73 -8.32
C TRP A 115 -5.04 1.44 -8.92
N SER A 116 -4.01 1.80 -8.19
CA SER A 116 -2.62 1.47 -8.48
C SER A 116 -1.90 1.12 -7.19
N GLN A 117 -0.94 0.21 -7.28
CA GLN A 117 -0.14 -0.21 -6.14
C GLN A 117 1.14 0.63 -6.01
N HIS A 118 1.57 0.85 -4.77
CA HIS A 118 2.69 1.70 -4.38
C HIS A 118 3.42 1.13 -3.17
N ILE A 119 4.71 1.45 -3.05
CA ILE A 119 5.50 1.26 -1.83
C ILE A 119 5.76 2.64 -1.23
N PHE A 120 5.34 2.82 0.02
CA PHE A 120 5.61 4.03 0.81
C PHE A 120 6.55 3.68 1.95
N ILE A 121 7.54 4.54 2.18
CA ILE A 121 8.57 4.39 3.21
C ILE A 121 8.43 5.56 4.17
N TYR A 122 8.44 5.24 5.46
CA TYR A 122 8.25 6.19 6.54
C TYR A 122 9.37 6.06 7.56
N ASP A 123 9.90 7.22 7.96
CA ASP A 123 10.80 7.33 9.09
C ASP A 123 10.00 7.49 10.36
N ARG A 124 10.54 6.97 11.46
CA ARG A 124 10.05 7.28 12.80
C ARG A 124 10.66 8.60 13.27
N GLN A 125 9.83 9.62 13.45
CA GLN A 125 10.27 10.93 13.93
C GLN A 125 9.31 11.45 15.01
N ASN A 126 9.85 11.90 16.15
CA ASN A 126 9.07 12.49 17.25
C ASN A 126 7.85 11.67 17.69
N GLY A 127 8.01 10.34 17.77
CA GLY A 127 6.91 9.44 18.18
C GLY A 127 5.80 9.24 17.14
N THR A 128 5.99 9.70 15.90
CA THR A 128 5.06 9.51 14.76
C THR A 128 5.81 9.02 13.52
N PHE A 129 5.08 8.76 12.43
CA PHE A 129 5.65 8.36 11.14
C PHE A 129 5.61 9.53 10.15
N ALA A 130 6.79 9.96 9.70
CA ALA A 130 6.97 10.97 8.68
C ALA A 130 7.28 10.29 7.34
N PRO A 131 6.64 10.69 6.23
CA PRO A 131 6.90 10.07 4.94
C PRO A 131 8.30 10.44 4.45
N GLN A 132 9.14 9.44 4.27
CA GLN A 132 10.47 9.56 3.68
C GLN A 132 10.38 9.53 2.15
N TRP A 133 9.63 8.55 1.63
CA TRP A 133 9.48 8.35 0.20
C TRP A 133 8.15 7.70 -0.16
N MET A 134 7.60 8.10 -1.29
CA MET A 134 6.36 7.53 -1.82
C MET A 134 6.52 7.24 -3.30
N SER A 135 6.44 5.96 -3.68
CA SER A 135 6.58 5.58 -5.07
C SER A 135 5.48 6.18 -5.95
N SER A 136 5.82 6.36 -7.23
CA SER A 136 4.82 6.41 -8.30
C SER A 136 4.15 5.03 -8.46
N GLN A 137 3.24 4.89 -9.42
CA GLN A 137 2.58 3.60 -9.68
C GLN A 137 3.63 2.53 -10.00
N LEU A 138 3.60 1.43 -9.26
CA LEU A 138 4.47 0.28 -9.51
C LEU A 138 4.10 -0.42 -10.80
N ARG A 139 5.14 -0.80 -11.56
CA ARG A 139 5.06 -1.61 -12.77
C ARG A 139 6.32 -2.48 -12.83
N PRO A 140 6.24 -3.80 -12.67
CA PRO A 140 5.04 -4.59 -12.36
C PRO A 140 4.50 -4.35 -10.94
N GLU A 141 3.30 -4.87 -10.66
CA GLU A 141 2.75 -4.91 -9.31
C GLU A 141 3.50 -5.96 -8.45
N VAL A 142 3.32 -5.87 -7.15
CA VAL A 142 3.88 -6.75 -6.11
C VAL A 142 2.82 -7.76 -5.73
N ALA A 143 3.07 -9.04 -6.03
CA ALA A 143 2.26 -10.14 -5.54
C ALA A 143 2.67 -10.51 -4.10
N ARG A 144 3.98 -10.54 -3.83
CA ARG A 144 4.54 -10.76 -2.50
C ARG A 144 5.85 -10.00 -2.36
N TRP A 145 6.14 -9.57 -1.15
CA TRP A 145 7.41 -8.97 -0.79
C TRP A 145 7.91 -9.51 0.54
N ALA A 146 9.21 -9.37 0.80
CA ALA A 146 9.82 -9.75 2.06
C ALA A 146 11.15 -9.01 2.23
N VAL A 147 11.60 -8.89 3.47
CA VAL A 147 12.98 -8.50 3.78
C VAL A 147 13.89 -9.67 3.39
N ALA A 148 14.83 -9.44 2.46
CA ALA A 148 15.76 -10.45 1.96
C ALA A 148 17.06 -10.49 2.79
N SER A 149 17.59 -9.30 3.07
CA SER A 149 18.71 -9.03 3.98
C SER A 149 18.38 -7.76 4.79
N THR A 150 19.32 -7.29 5.61
CA THR A 150 19.16 -6.06 6.41
C THR A 150 18.68 -4.86 5.59
N ASP A 151 19.15 -4.71 4.35
CA ASP A 151 18.97 -3.54 3.49
C ASP A 151 18.39 -3.86 2.10
N GLU A 152 17.97 -5.11 1.86
CA GLU A 152 17.47 -5.57 0.57
C GLU A 152 16.03 -6.08 0.66
N LEU A 153 15.20 -5.57 -0.25
CA LEU A 153 13.80 -5.90 -0.40
C LEU A 153 13.63 -6.91 -1.54
N PHE A 154 13.10 -8.08 -1.22
CA PHE A 154 12.67 -9.07 -2.20
C PHE A 154 11.25 -8.78 -2.67
N ILE A 155 11.02 -8.82 -3.98
CA ILE A 155 9.71 -8.68 -4.60
C ILE A 155 9.47 -9.85 -5.57
N LEU A 156 8.30 -10.48 -5.42
CA LEU A 156 7.72 -11.43 -6.36
C LEU A 156 6.58 -10.74 -7.12
N THR A 157 6.65 -10.76 -8.45
CA THR A 157 5.61 -10.22 -9.33
C THR A 157 4.46 -11.22 -9.53
N PRO A 158 3.26 -10.77 -9.95
CA PRO A 158 2.17 -11.66 -10.34
C PRO A 158 2.56 -12.64 -11.45
N GLU A 159 3.49 -12.24 -12.33
CA GLU A 159 4.02 -13.05 -13.43
C GLU A 159 5.02 -14.12 -12.95
N GLY A 160 5.45 -14.06 -11.69
CA GLY A 160 6.38 -15.01 -11.07
C GLY A 160 7.85 -14.59 -11.09
N ASP A 161 8.15 -13.37 -11.56
CA ASP A 161 9.51 -12.82 -11.56
C ASP A 161 9.95 -12.48 -10.13
N LYS A 162 11.19 -12.85 -9.82
CA LYS A 162 11.84 -12.56 -8.54
C LYS A 162 12.82 -11.43 -8.75
N THR A 163 12.69 -10.37 -7.96
CA THR A 163 13.54 -9.18 -8.06
C THR A 163 14.03 -8.74 -6.69
N LEU A 164 15.20 -8.11 -6.65
CA LEU A 164 15.83 -7.58 -5.45
C LEU A 164 16.00 -6.07 -5.61
N TRP A 165 15.72 -5.35 -4.53
CA TRP A 165 15.70 -3.89 -4.53
C TRP A 165 16.40 -3.37 -3.29
N GLN A 166 17.14 -2.30 -3.46
CA GLN A 166 17.77 -1.59 -2.36
C GLN A 166 17.49 -0.10 -2.46
N TRP A 167 17.59 0.61 -1.33
CA TRP A 167 17.56 2.06 -1.36
C TRP A 167 18.79 2.61 -2.11
N GLY A 168 18.51 3.43 -3.12
CA GLY A 168 19.48 4.23 -3.85
C GLY A 168 19.44 5.70 -3.41
N GLN A 169 19.83 6.61 -4.30
CA GLN A 169 19.90 8.04 -3.96
C GLN A 169 18.53 8.75 -3.87
N TRP A 170 17.51 8.23 -4.55
CA TRP A 170 16.21 8.90 -4.72
C TRP A 170 15.00 7.96 -4.58
N GLY A 171 15.24 6.72 -4.17
CA GLY A 171 14.23 5.66 -4.19
C GLY A 171 14.83 4.28 -4.32
N LEU A 172 13.95 3.28 -4.43
CA LEU A 172 14.32 1.89 -4.63
C LEU A 172 14.92 1.67 -6.03
N VAL A 173 16.07 0.99 -6.07
CA VAL A 173 16.79 0.60 -7.28
C VAL A 173 16.96 -0.92 -7.28
N ARG A 174 16.77 -1.52 -8.45
CA ARG A 174 16.91 -2.97 -8.64
C ARG A 174 18.38 -3.38 -8.58
N THR A 175 18.70 -4.45 -7.86
CA THR A 175 20.07 -4.95 -7.63
C THR A 175 20.35 -6.30 -8.26
N ASP A 176 19.32 -7.08 -8.60
CA ASP A 176 19.46 -8.31 -9.36
C ASP A 176 19.66 -8.00 -10.85
N THR A 177 20.92 -7.74 -11.22
CA THR A 177 21.39 -7.68 -12.61
C THR A 177 22.55 -8.63 -12.84
#